data_AF-A0A0S8D580-F1
#
_entry.id   AF-A0A0S8D580-F1
#
_cell.length_a   1.000
_cell.length_b   1.000
_cell.length_c   1.000
_cell.angle_alpha   90.00
_cell.angle_beta   90.00
_cell.angle_gamma   90.00
#
_symmetry.space_group_name_H-M   'P 1'
#
loop_
_entity.id
_entity.type
_entity.pdbx_description
1 polymer ?
#
loop_
_entity_poly.entity_id
_entity_poly.type
_entity_poly.pdbx_seq_one_letter_code
_entity_poly.pdbx_strand_id
1 'polypeptide(L)'
;MKFFGFAAITALAALCLIMTGCSEQKQTTEETSPEKAKVESLATTPEDIKKEAMDLAKTTKAYTEEQKALYEKKIQEKMVLYSRKFSELQTKLAKMNEQAQADLAAEMENLSQKKAEMIVKVRELQAASGEAYKDLKEGMDRAMAEMDQAYDQAMTRFDK
;
A
#
# COMPACT_ATOMS: atom_id res chain seq x y z
N MET A 1 -11.25 4.64 -44.36
CA MET A 1 -10.17 5.38 -45.08
C MET A 1 -9.87 6.61 -44.24
N LYS A 2 -8.66 7.09 -43.98
CA LYS A 2 -7.25 6.80 -44.27
C LYS A 2 -6.59 8.06 -43.64
N PHE A 3 -5.42 8.14 -43.03
CA PHE A 3 -4.32 7.27 -42.63
C PHE A 3 -3.14 8.26 -42.43
N PHE A 4 -2.15 7.91 -41.61
CA PHE A 4 -0.76 8.42 -41.63
C PHE A 4 -0.47 9.86 -41.18
N GLY A 5 0.66 10.16 -40.54
CA GLY A 5 1.89 9.38 -40.26
C GLY A 5 2.61 9.97 -39.02
N PHE A 6 3.51 9.33 -38.28
CA PHE A 6 4.51 8.29 -38.52
C PHE A 6 5.50 8.55 -39.66
N ALA A 7 6.78 8.34 -39.30
CA ALA A 7 8.04 8.43 -40.07
C ALA A 7 8.71 9.81 -40.06
N ALA A 8 10.02 9.96 -39.88
CA ALA A 8 11.14 9.05 -39.61
C ALA A 8 12.36 9.96 -39.27
N ILE A 9 13.50 9.50 -38.73
CA ILE A 9 14.70 8.98 -39.46
C ILE A 9 15.79 8.92 -38.34
N THR A 10 16.21 7.74 -37.82
CA THR A 10 17.46 6.97 -38.15
C THR A 10 18.73 7.81 -38.20
N ALA A 11 19.93 7.48 -37.76
CA ALA A 11 20.63 6.36 -37.14
C ALA A 11 22.06 6.90 -36.83
N LEU A 12 22.84 6.31 -35.91
CA LEU A 12 24.23 5.86 -36.17
C LEU A 12 24.87 5.36 -34.86
N ALA A 13 25.15 4.07 -34.83
CA ALA A 13 26.02 3.44 -33.84
C ALA A 13 27.48 3.74 -34.18
N ALA A 14 28.32 4.02 -33.17
CA ALA A 14 29.77 3.93 -33.31
C ALA A 14 30.42 3.52 -31.98
N LEU A 15 30.90 2.29 -32.03
CA LEU A 15 31.76 1.54 -31.11
C LEU A 15 33.14 2.22 -30.97
N CYS A 16 33.69 2.33 -29.77
CA CYS A 16 35.14 2.42 -29.56
C CYS A 16 35.51 1.71 -28.24
N LEU A 17 35.99 0.47 -28.39
CA LEU A 17 36.76 -0.26 -27.39
C LEU A 17 38.27 0.08 -27.59
N ILE A 18 39.01 -0.12 -26.49
CA ILE A 18 40.41 -0.61 -26.38
C ILE A 18 41.64 0.30 -26.60
N MET A 19 42.45 0.35 -25.51
CA MET A 19 43.93 0.19 -25.41
C MET A 19 44.82 1.40 -25.07
N THR A 20 45.34 1.35 -23.83
CA THR A 20 46.75 1.50 -23.40
C THR A 20 47.73 2.24 -24.32
N GLY A 21 48.27 3.36 -23.83
CA GLY A 21 49.52 3.97 -24.28
C GLY A 21 50.05 4.96 -23.25
N CYS A 22 51.11 4.58 -22.54
CA CYS A 22 51.88 5.42 -21.61
C CYS A 22 53.10 5.97 -22.38
N SER A 23 53.30 7.30 -22.46
CA SER A 23 54.54 7.95 -22.92
C SER A 23 54.57 9.44 -22.53
N GLU A 24 55.04 9.69 -21.30
CA GLU A 24 56.08 10.68 -20.90
C GLU A 24 56.19 12.05 -21.63
N GLN A 25 55.81 13.16 -20.95
CA GLN A 25 56.72 14.31 -20.71
C GLN A 25 56.23 15.23 -19.55
N LYS A 26 57.14 15.43 -18.59
CA LYS A 26 57.14 16.26 -17.36
C LYS A 26 56.47 17.64 -17.47
N GLN A 27 55.57 18.03 -16.56
CA GLN A 27 55.76 18.55 -15.18
C GLN A 27 56.33 19.98 -15.05
N THR A 28 55.47 20.89 -14.60
CA THR A 28 55.70 21.94 -13.58
C THR A 28 54.30 22.13 -12.95
N THR A 29 53.90 21.38 -11.92
CA THR A 29 54.14 21.59 -10.46
C THR A 29 53.69 22.96 -9.95
N GLU A 30 52.45 23.03 -9.49
CA GLU A 30 52.00 23.47 -8.14
C GLU A 30 50.50 23.11 -8.06
N GLU A 31 50.16 21.94 -7.51
CA GLU A 31 49.68 21.73 -6.12
C GLU A 31 48.19 22.13 -5.92
N THR A 32 47.25 21.35 -5.38
CA THR A 32 47.16 19.97 -4.90
C THR A 32 45.66 19.65 -4.64
N SER A 33 45.15 18.58 -5.26
CA SER A 33 44.16 17.62 -4.72
C SER A 33 42.66 17.96 -4.55
N PRO A 34 41.75 16.97 -4.76
CA PRO A 34 40.30 17.14 -4.82
C PRO A 34 39.61 16.82 -3.49
N GLU A 35 38.66 17.66 -3.07
CA GLU A 35 37.75 17.38 -1.95
C GLU A 35 36.40 16.92 -2.54
N LYS A 36 36.24 15.64 -2.92
CA LYS A 36 35.74 14.53 -2.09
C LYS A 36 34.62 14.93 -1.13
N ALA A 37 33.41 14.58 -1.54
CA ALA A 37 32.31 14.07 -0.73
C ALA A 37 32.52 14.12 0.79
N LYS A 38 31.83 15.07 1.43
CA LYS A 38 31.58 15.09 2.86
C LYS A 38 30.57 14.00 3.21
N VAL A 39 31.04 12.75 3.19
CA VAL A 39 30.48 11.66 4.01
C VAL A 39 31.21 11.78 5.35
N GLU A 40 30.69 12.64 6.23
CA GLU A 40 31.23 12.77 7.59
C GLU A 40 30.95 11.48 8.37
N SER A 41 32.03 10.76 8.65
CA SER A 41 32.21 9.58 9.51
C SER A 41 31.18 8.45 9.36
N LEU A 42 31.36 7.63 8.33
CA LEU A 42 30.93 6.23 8.40
C LEU A 42 31.73 5.55 9.53
N ALA A 43 31.04 5.15 10.58
CA ALA A 43 31.35 4.00 11.43
C ALA A 43 32.50 3.11 10.90
N THR A 44 33.76 3.36 11.30
CA THR A 44 34.92 2.58 10.80
C THR A 44 35.22 1.34 11.63
N THR A 45 34.48 1.11 12.72
CA THR A 45 34.61 -0.10 13.54
C THR A 45 33.44 -1.05 13.27
N PRO A 46 33.66 -2.38 13.30
CA PRO A 46 32.59 -3.38 13.22
C PRO A 46 31.45 -3.13 14.23
N GLU A 47 31.77 -2.54 15.39
CA GLU A 47 30.84 -2.19 16.46
C GLU A 47 29.89 -1.06 16.05
N ASP A 48 30.40 -0.01 15.41
CA ASP A 48 29.59 1.11 14.94
C ASP A 48 28.67 0.69 13.78
N ILE A 49 29.17 -0.13 12.85
CA ILE A 49 28.36 -0.70 11.76
C ILE A 49 27.22 -1.56 12.32
N LYS A 50 27.51 -2.41 13.33
CA LYS A 50 26.49 -3.23 13.99
C LYS A 50 25.44 -2.37 14.69
N LYS A 51 25.86 -1.28 15.33
CA LYS A 51 24.96 -0.35 16.02
C LYS A 51 24.03 0.36 15.04
N GLU A 52 24.57 0.95 13.97
CA GLU A 52 23.79 1.61 12.93
C GLU A 52 22.80 0.65 12.26
N ALA A 53 23.22 -0.58 11.95
CA ALA A 53 22.34 -1.60 11.40
C ALA A 53 21.19 -1.97 12.36
N MET A 54 21.48 -2.09 13.66
CA MET A 54 20.45 -2.34 14.68
C MET A 54 19.48 -1.16 14.81
N ASP A 55 19.98 0.07 14.77
CA ASP A 55 19.15 1.27 14.92
C ASP A 55 18.29 1.52 13.67
N LEU A 56 18.81 1.22 12.47
CA LEU A 56 18.02 1.19 11.24
C LEU A 56 16.94 0.10 11.29
N ALA A 57 17.28 -1.11 11.78
CA ALA A 57 16.31 -2.20 11.92
C ALA A 57 15.20 -1.86 12.93
N LYS A 58 15.55 -1.25 14.08
CA LYS A 58 14.57 -0.75 15.06
C LYS A 58 13.69 0.33 14.47
N THR A 59 14.28 1.31 13.79
CA THR A 59 13.53 2.41 13.15
C THR A 59 12.56 1.88 12.11
N THR A 60 13.01 0.95 11.25
CA THR A 60 12.16 0.32 10.23
C THR A 60 11.03 -0.49 10.85
N LYS A 61 11.32 -1.23 11.93
CA LYS A 61 10.31 -1.99 12.68
C LYS A 61 9.28 -1.06 13.32
N ALA A 62 9.72 -0.01 14.01
CA ALA A 62 8.83 0.96 14.66
C ALA A 62 7.92 1.64 13.64
N TYR A 63 8.46 2.06 12.49
CA TYR A 63 7.68 2.60 11.38
C TYR A 63 6.63 1.60 10.88
N THR A 64 7.02 0.33 10.73
CA THR A 64 6.08 -0.73 10.30
C THR A 64 4.97 -0.97 11.34
N GLU A 65 5.29 -0.96 12.63
CA GLU A 65 4.31 -1.12 13.72
C GLU A 65 3.33 0.06 13.81
N GLU A 66 3.82 1.29 13.64
CA GLU A 66 2.96 2.49 13.59
C GLU A 66 1.97 2.41 12.42
N GLN A 67 2.44 2.07 11.22
CA GLN A 67 1.59 1.94 10.03
C GLN A 67 0.54 0.84 10.21
N LYS A 68 0.88 -0.27 10.86
CA LYS A 68 -0.07 -1.32 11.22
C LYS A 68 -1.13 -0.82 12.19
N ALA A 69 -0.73 -0.12 13.25
CA ALA A 69 -1.64 0.42 14.25
C ALA A 69 -2.63 1.43 13.64
N LEU A 70 -2.16 2.31 12.74
CA LEU A 70 -3.03 3.23 12.00
C LEU A 70 -4.06 2.48 11.14
N TYR A 71 -3.63 1.40 10.49
CA TYR A 71 -4.54 0.59 9.69
C TYR A 71 -5.56 -0.17 10.55
N GLU A 72 -5.16 -0.71 11.70
CA GLU A 72 -6.07 -1.34 12.66
C GLU A 72 -7.13 -0.34 13.17
N LYS A 73 -6.72 0.90 13.46
CA LYS A 73 -7.67 1.96 13.84
C LYS A 73 -8.68 2.24 12.72
N LYS A 74 -8.22 2.33 11.46
CA LYS A 74 -9.11 2.50 10.29
C LYS A 74 -10.13 1.36 10.19
N ILE A 75 -9.70 0.12 10.41
CA ILE A 75 -10.60 -1.05 10.45
C ILE A 75 -11.64 -0.89 11.56
N GLN A 76 -11.23 -0.54 12.78
CA GLN A 76 -12.15 -0.37 13.91
C GLN A 76 -13.20 0.71 13.62
N GLU A 77 -12.79 1.86 13.08
CA GLU A 77 -13.69 2.94 12.66
C GLU A 77 -14.69 2.46 11.60
N LYS A 78 -14.23 1.69 10.60
CA LYS A 78 -15.09 1.08 9.58
C LYS A 78 -16.07 0.06 10.18
N MET A 79 -15.67 -0.76 11.14
CA MET A 79 -16.57 -1.73 11.80
C MET A 79 -17.66 -1.05 12.64
N VAL A 80 -17.33 0.07 13.30
CA VAL A 80 -18.33 0.92 13.98
C VAL A 80 -19.29 1.52 12.96
N LEU A 81 -18.77 2.05 11.84
CA LEU A 81 -19.59 2.59 10.75
C LEU A 81 -20.56 1.53 10.21
N TYR A 82 -20.09 0.31 9.92
CA TYR A 82 -20.95 -0.77 9.43
C TYR A 82 -22.02 -1.17 10.43
N SER A 83 -21.71 -1.15 11.74
CA SER A 83 -22.71 -1.44 12.77
C SER A 83 -23.82 -0.39 12.78
N ARG A 84 -23.49 0.88 12.61
CA ARG A 84 -24.47 1.97 12.47
C ARG A 84 -25.31 1.83 11.20
N LYS A 85 -24.64 1.62 10.06
CA LYS A 85 -25.27 1.38 8.75
C LYS A 85 -26.27 0.21 8.81
N PHE A 86 -25.89 -0.90 9.45
CA PHE A 86 -26.76 -2.05 9.63
C PHE A 86 -28.00 -1.74 10.49
N SER A 87 -27.83 -0.99 11.59
CA SER A 87 -28.94 -0.55 12.43
C SER A 87 -29.90 0.39 11.68
N GLU A 88 -29.38 1.26 10.82
CA GLU A 88 -30.19 2.10 9.94
C GLU A 88 -31.04 1.23 8.99
N LEU A 89 -30.43 0.26 8.30
CA LEU A 89 -31.16 -0.66 7.41
C LEU A 89 -32.23 -1.45 8.15
N GLN A 90 -31.93 -1.98 9.35
CA GLN A 90 -32.93 -2.68 10.18
C GLN A 90 -34.11 -1.77 10.53
N THR A 91 -33.83 -0.51 10.88
CA THR A 91 -34.88 0.46 11.22
C THR A 91 -35.74 0.81 10.02
N LYS A 92 -35.15 0.96 8.84
CA LYS A 92 -35.90 1.21 7.60
C LYS A 92 -36.73 -0.01 7.20
N LEU A 93 -36.18 -1.22 7.30
CA LEU A 93 -36.87 -2.48 7.02
C LEU A 93 -38.11 -2.68 7.88
N ALA A 94 -38.04 -2.34 9.18
CA ALA A 94 -39.17 -2.42 10.11
C ALA A 94 -40.33 -1.48 9.75
N LYS A 95 -40.10 -0.47 8.90
CA LYS A 95 -41.12 0.49 8.44
C LYS A 95 -41.70 0.13 7.06
N MET A 96 -41.17 -0.88 6.40
CA MET A 96 -41.65 -1.33 5.08
C MET A 96 -42.84 -2.29 5.19
N ASN A 97 -43.61 -2.41 4.10
CA ASN A 97 -44.65 -3.44 3.98
C ASN A 97 -44.05 -4.85 3.77
N GLU A 98 -44.84 -5.89 4.00
CA GLU A 98 -44.36 -7.30 4.02
C GLU A 98 -43.68 -7.74 2.72
N GLN A 99 -44.13 -7.26 1.56
CA GLN A 99 -43.54 -7.62 0.27
C GLN A 99 -42.14 -7.02 0.09
N ALA A 100 -41.93 -5.77 0.51
CA ALA A 100 -40.61 -5.13 0.48
C ALA A 100 -39.66 -5.67 1.56
N GLN A 101 -40.20 -6.30 2.62
CA GLN A 101 -39.37 -6.94 3.65
C GLN A 101 -38.63 -8.18 3.14
N ALA A 102 -39.25 -9.00 2.28
CA ALA A 102 -38.66 -10.27 1.85
C ALA A 102 -37.38 -10.08 1.01
N ASP A 103 -37.41 -9.18 0.02
CA ASP A 103 -36.26 -8.91 -0.85
C ASP A 103 -35.08 -8.34 -0.09
N LEU A 104 -35.36 -7.52 0.93
CA LEU A 104 -34.33 -6.83 1.69
C LEU A 104 -33.78 -7.65 2.86
N ALA A 105 -34.53 -8.63 3.36
CA ALA A 105 -34.06 -9.57 4.37
C ALA A 105 -32.85 -10.38 3.87
N ALA A 106 -32.84 -10.80 2.59
CA ALA A 106 -31.72 -11.51 2.00
C ALA A 106 -30.45 -10.63 1.89
N GLU A 107 -30.60 -9.36 1.54
CA GLU A 107 -29.47 -8.41 1.50
C GLU A 107 -28.92 -8.13 2.90
N MET A 108 -29.79 -8.06 3.90
CA MET A 108 -29.40 -7.91 5.31
C MET A 108 -28.64 -9.14 5.83
N GLU A 109 -29.05 -10.35 5.46
CA GLU A 109 -28.32 -11.56 5.83
C GLU A 109 -26.92 -11.59 5.18
N ASN A 110 -26.82 -11.24 3.90
CA ASN A 110 -25.53 -11.13 3.20
C ASN A 110 -24.59 -10.11 3.86
N LEU A 111 -25.10 -8.93 4.23
CA LEU A 111 -24.33 -7.91 4.95
C LEU A 111 -23.88 -8.40 6.34
N SER A 112 -24.74 -9.14 7.04
CA SER A 112 -24.43 -9.75 8.34
C SER A 112 -23.29 -10.78 8.20
N GLN A 113 -23.37 -11.65 7.20
CA GLN A 113 -22.34 -12.64 6.91
C GLN A 113 -21.00 -11.98 6.56
N LYS A 114 -20.98 -10.99 5.66
CA LYS A 114 -19.76 -10.25 5.31
C LYS A 114 -19.13 -9.56 6.51
N LYS A 115 -19.93 -9.01 7.44
CA LYS A 115 -19.43 -8.46 8.71
C LYS A 115 -18.75 -9.53 9.56
N ALA A 116 -19.32 -10.73 9.65
CA ALA A 116 -18.72 -11.84 10.40
C ALA A 116 -17.39 -12.29 9.77
N GLU A 117 -17.34 -12.43 8.45
CA GLU A 117 -16.11 -12.77 7.71
C GLU A 117 -15.01 -11.72 7.91
N MET A 118 -15.37 -10.43 7.92
CA MET A 118 -14.43 -9.36 8.24
C MET A 118 -13.83 -9.52 9.64
N ILE A 119 -14.63 -9.86 10.66
CA ILE A 119 -14.13 -10.06 12.03
C ILE A 119 -13.04 -11.14 12.07
N VAL A 120 -13.20 -12.21 11.29
CA VAL A 120 -12.18 -13.26 11.18
C VAL A 120 -10.91 -12.71 10.51
N LYS A 121 -11.06 -12.05 9.35
CA LYS A 121 -9.93 -11.46 8.61
C LYS A 121 -9.16 -10.41 9.42
N VAL A 122 -9.82 -9.66 10.31
CA VAL A 122 -9.14 -8.72 11.22
C VAL A 122 -8.17 -9.46 12.13
N ARG A 123 -8.58 -10.59 12.71
CA ARG A 123 -7.71 -11.38 13.60
C ARG A 123 -6.53 -11.97 12.85
N GLU A 124 -6.77 -12.48 11.64
CA GLU A 124 -5.71 -13.00 10.77
C GLU A 124 -4.69 -11.91 10.42
N LEU A 125 -5.18 -10.72 10.06
CA LEU A 125 -4.34 -9.58 9.74
C LEU A 125 -3.48 -9.12 10.94
N GLN A 126 -4.06 -9.08 12.14
CA GLN A 126 -3.35 -8.73 13.38
C GLN A 126 -2.20 -9.70 13.69
N ALA A 127 -2.37 -10.98 13.36
CA ALA A 127 -1.34 -12.00 13.54
C ALA A 127 -0.26 -11.99 12.44
N ALA A 128 -0.52 -11.32 11.31
CA ALA A 128 0.32 -11.40 10.13
C ALA A 128 1.49 -10.39 10.12
N SER A 129 2.56 -10.75 9.42
CA SER A 129 3.71 -9.88 9.14
C SER A 129 4.27 -10.14 7.74
N GLY A 130 5.15 -9.26 7.27
CA GLY A 130 5.76 -9.39 5.94
C GLY A 130 4.73 -9.43 4.80
N GLU A 131 4.96 -10.30 3.81
CA GLU A 131 4.10 -10.42 2.62
C GLU A 131 2.68 -10.87 2.98
N ALA A 132 2.54 -11.80 3.93
CA ALA A 132 1.22 -12.26 4.38
C ALA A 132 0.37 -11.11 4.94
N TYR A 133 0.99 -10.16 5.65
CA TYR A 133 0.27 -8.96 6.10
C TYR A 133 -0.21 -8.12 4.92
N LYS A 134 0.63 -7.93 3.90
CA LYS A 134 0.27 -7.15 2.70
C LYS A 134 -0.91 -7.78 1.96
N ASP A 135 -0.87 -9.10 1.71
CA ASP A 135 -1.95 -9.82 1.04
C ASP A 135 -3.27 -9.75 1.81
N LEU A 136 -3.22 -9.98 3.13
CA LEU A 136 -4.39 -9.87 4.00
C LEU A 136 -4.92 -8.45 4.07
N LYS A 137 -4.05 -7.43 4.07
CA LYS A 137 -4.43 -6.02 4.04
C LYS A 137 -5.19 -5.69 2.76
N GLU A 138 -4.69 -6.12 1.61
CA GLU A 138 -5.38 -5.93 0.33
C GLU A 138 -6.74 -6.65 0.30
N GLY A 139 -6.80 -7.86 0.86
CA GLY A 139 -8.06 -8.60 1.03
C GLY A 139 -9.06 -7.88 1.94
N MET A 140 -8.58 -7.26 3.02
CA MET A 140 -9.38 -6.45 3.93
C MET A 140 -9.89 -5.17 3.24
N ASP A 141 -9.05 -4.49 2.48
CA ASP A 141 -9.44 -3.30 1.72
C ASP A 141 -10.53 -3.62 0.69
N ARG A 142 -10.43 -4.75 -0.02
CA ARG A 142 -11.50 -5.23 -0.91
C ARG A 142 -12.80 -5.53 -0.16
N ALA A 143 -12.71 -6.24 0.97
CA ALA A 143 -13.90 -6.57 1.77
C ALA A 143 -14.63 -5.33 2.28
N MET A 144 -13.89 -4.29 2.72
CA MET A 144 -14.49 -3.02 3.12
C MET A 144 -15.17 -2.30 1.94
N ALA A 145 -14.56 -2.31 0.76
CA ALA A 145 -15.16 -1.71 -0.43
C ALA A 145 -16.45 -2.42 -0.85
N GLU A 146 -16.46 -3.75 -0.84
CA GLU A 146 -17.66 -4.55 -1.12
C GLU A 146 -18.78 -4.28 -0.12
N MET A 147 -18.45 -4.14 1.18
CA MET A 147 -19.42 -3.79 2.22
C MET A 147 -20.02 -2.39 2.03
N ASP A 148 -19.20 -1.41 1.64
CA ASP A 148 -19.70 -0.08 1.31
C ASP A 148 -20.64 -0.11 0.11
N GLN A 149 -20.26 -0.83 -0.96
CA GLN A 149 -21.11 -0.99 -2.14
C GLN A 149 -22.43 -1.70 -1.84
N ALA A 150 -22.39 -2.81 -1.07
CA ALA A 150 -23.59 -3.57 -0.72
C ALA A 150 -24.56 -2.73 0.13
N TYR A 151 -24.04 -1.88 1.02
CA TYR A 151 -24.86 -0.92 1.75
C TYR A 151 -25.53 0.11 0.83
N ASP A 152 -24.78 0.72 -0.08
CA ASP A 152 -25.30 1.75 -0.98
C ASP A 152 -26.38 1.17 -1.92
N GLN A 153 -26.19 -0.07 -2.37
CA GLN A 153 -27.19 -0.82 -3.16
C GLN A 153 -28.48 -1.07 -2.36
N ALA A 154 -28.37 -1.53 -1.10
CA ALA A 154 -29.52 -1.73 -0.24
C ALA A 154 -30.28 -0.41 0.00
N MET A 155 -29.55 0.70 0.22
CA MET A 155 -30.15 2.02 0.43
C MET A 155 -30.93 2.53 -0.78
N THR A 156 -30.46 2.27 -2.00
CA THR A 156 -31.15 2.65 -3.24
C THR A 156 -32.56 2.04 -3.36
N ARG A 157 -32.83 0.92 -2.67
CA ARG A 157 -34.16 0.29 -2.65
C ARG A 157 -35.15 0.99 -1.71
N PHE A 158 -34.66 1.78 -0.74
CA PHE A 158 -35.50 2.55 0.17
C PHE A 158 -35.84 3.95 -0.33
N ASP A 159 -35.03 4.48 -1.24
CA ASP A 159 -35.22 5.80 -1.83
C ASP A 159 -36.11 5.76 -3.10
N LYS A 160 -36.68 4.59 -3.42
CA LYS A 160 -37.68 4.38 -4.47
C LYS A 160 -39.08 4.26 -3.87
#